data_AF-A7Z7X0-F1
#
_entry.id   AF-A7Z7X0-F1
#
_cell.length_a   1.000
_cell.length_b   1.000
_cell.length_c   1.000
_cell.angle_alpha   90.00
_cell.angle_beta   90.00
_cell.angle_gamma   90.00
#
_symmetry.space_group_name_H-M   'P 1'
#
loop_
_entity.id
_entity.type
_entity.pdbx_description
1 polymer ?
#
loop_
_entity_poly.entity_id
_entity_poly.type
_entity_poly.pdbx_seq_one_letter_code
_entity_poly.pdbx_strand_id
1 'polypeptide(L)'
;MVDRGLLYREWVQNRTVLVMVGLFLAAVNPFEVLNTYLVYQGCLDTPEAYCNFYVNSLESGMLNLNWAPAVILAVCLFGLERTKGTIDTLFSLPYSRAQVFHTKFWLGAAVITGAQVIGYGLAELLILLLKPERVYFFHHYSVGEIIVSVLAFTLVASAGCLTGNTFAQLLTAFAVSIAPYLIITLPLSNVEVIFGVSMYELMPSVEAYLKVNNLFQYLNPIMYIDTDWVSASKYILLIPAVMSIVFYAIGYFCYVRQPVERNGRFFLWRQLDRPIQIVVIIIAVLGFGLAGYSTGHTMTGYVAGMIVGGAIGFLVSYFVIYKKTKHV
;
A
#
# COMPACT_ATOMS: atom_id res chain seq x y z
N MET A 1 -17.06 10.99 18.98
CA MET A 1 -18.31 10.88 18.20
C MET A 1 -18.15 11.67 16.91
N VAL A 2 -18.56 11.10 15.78
CA VAL A 2 -18.51 11.77 14.47
C VAL A 2 -19.66 12.76 14.39
N ASP A 3 -19.37 14.03 14.13
CA ASP A 3 -20.39 15.06 13.98
C ASP A 3 -21.14 14.85 12.66
N ARG A 4 -22.48 14.86 12.70
CA ARG A 4 -23.32 14.61 11.52
C ARG A 4 -23.13 15.67 10.44
N GLY A 5 -22.91 16.93 10.81
CA GLY A 5 -22.68 18.02 9.87
C GLY A 5 -21.35 17.86 9.14
N LEU A 6 -20.30 17.49 9.87
CA LEU A 6 -18.98 17.23 9.30
C LEU A 6 -18.99 16.01 8.37
N LEU A 7 -19.64 14.92 8.78
CA LEU A 7 -19.78 13.72 7.95
C LEU A 7 -20.56 14.00 6.66
N TYR A 8 -21.66 14.75 6.74
CA TYR A 8 -22.43 15.14 5.57
C TYR A 8 -21.59 15.98 4.60
N ARG A 9 -20.81 16.95 5.11
CA ARG A 9 -19.89 17.74 4.28
C ARG A 9 -18.88 16.85 3.57
N GLU A 10 -18.18 15.99 4.30
CA GLU A 10 -17.14 15.11 3.74
C GLU A 10 -17.71 14.15 2.69
N TRP A 11 -18.92 13.63 2.94
CA TRP A 11 -19.68 12.82 1.99
C TRP A 11 -19.99 13.59 0.71
N VAL A 12 -20.61 14.77 0.81
CA VAL A 12 -21.01 15.57 -0.36
C VAL A 12 -19.79 15.99 -1.18
N GLN A 13 -18.71 16.40 -0.52
CA GLN A 13 -17.48 16.85 -1.17
C GLN A 13 -16.79 15.73 -1.97
N ASN A 14 -16.83 14.49 -1.45
CA ASN A 14 -16.15 13.35 -2.05
C ASN A 14 -17.12 12.31 -2.65
N ARG A 15 -18.39 12.67 -2.85
CA ARG A 15 -19.49 11.76 -3.17
C ARG A 15 -19.17 10.87 -4.37
N THR A 16 -18.71 11.47 -5.46
CA THR A 16 -18.43 10.74 -6.71
C THR A 16 -17.36 9.68 -6.49
N VAL A 17 -16.28 10.02 -5.78
CA VAL A 17 -15.18 9.09 -5.50
C VAL A 17 -15.65 7.97 -4.57
N LEU A 18 -16.36 8.31 -3.49
CA LEU A 18 -16.89 7.34 -2.53
C LEU A 18 -17.82 6.33 -3.21
N VAL A 19 -18.72 6.80 -4.08
CA VAL A 19 -19.66 5.93 -4.81
C VAL A 19 -18.93 5.08 -5.85
N MET A 20 -18.02 5.65 -6.65
CA MET A 20 -17.30 4.88 -7.67
C MET A 20 -16.40 3.81 -7.04
N VAL A 21 -15.67 4.14 -5.98
CA VAL A 21 -14.84 3.17 -5.24
C VAL A 21 -15.72 2.10 -4.60
N GLY A 22 -16.83 2.49 -3.96
CA GLY A 22 -17.75 1.54 -3.35
C GLY A 22 -18.38 0.59 -4.37
N LEU A 23 -18.85 1.10 -5.52
CA LEU A 23 -19.41 0.28 -6.58
C LEU A 23 -18.39 -0.69 -7.17
N PHE A 24 -17.17 -0.21 -7.44
CA PHE A 24 -16.10 -1.07 -7.93
C PHE A 24 -15.82 -2.20 -6.95
N LEU A 25 -15.56 -1.88 -5.68
CA LEU A 25 -15.22 -2.86 -4.64
C LEU A 25 -16.35 -3.87 -4.36
N ALA A 26 -17.62 -3.44 -4.46
CA ALA A 26 -18.76 -4.34 -4.32
C ALA A 26 -18.95 -5.24 -5.55
N ALA A 27 -18.46 -4.82 -6.72
CA ALA A 27 -18.62 -5.54 -7.97
C ALA A 27 -17.53 -6.58 -8.21
N VAL A 28 -16.27 -6.36 -7.80
CA VAL A 28 -15.15 -7.22 -8.24
C VAL A 28 -15.37 -8.71 -7.93
N ASN A 29 -15.68 -9.07 -6.68
CA ASN A 29 -15.92 -10.46 -6.29
C ASN A 29 -17.05 -11.16 -7.07
N PRO A 30 -18.28 -10.60 -7.16
CA PRO A 30 -19.36 -11.26 -7.90
C PRO A 30 -19.10 -11.29 -9.41
N PHE A 31 -18.45 -10.27 -9.97
CA PHE A 31 -18.06 -10.28 -11.38
C PHE A 31 -17.03 -11.36 -11.68
N GLU A 32 -16.09 -11.63 -10.78
CA GLU A 32 -15.12 -12.71 -10.96
C GLU A 32 -15.81 -14.07 -11.05
N VAL A 33 -16.70 -14.40 -10.10
CA VAL A 33 -17.46 -15.65 -10.10
C VAL A 33 -18.29 -15.79 -11.39
N LEU A 34 -18.95 -14.71 -11.80
CA LEU A 34 -19.73 -14.69 -13.04
C LEU A 34 -18.84 -14.87 -14.27
N ASN A 35 -17.67 -14.24 -14.31
CA ASN A 35 -16.71 -14.38 -15.41
C ASN A 35 -16.22 -15.82 -15.52
N THR A 36 -15.83 -16.46 -14.41
CA THR A 36 -15.45 -17.88 -14.40
C THR A 36 -16.56 -18.78 -14.93
N TYR A 37 -17.82 -18.47 -14.58
CA TYR A 37 -18.98 -19.20 -15.07
C TYR A 37 -19.21 -19.00 -16.58
N LEU A 38 -19.08 -17.78 -17.09
CA LEU A 38 -19.22 -17.49 -18.52
C LEU A 38 -18.11 -18.17 -19.34
N VAL A 39 -16.87 -18.19 -18.84
CA VAL A 39 -15.77 -18.93 -19.46
C VAL A 39 -16.07 -20.44 -19.50
N TYR A 40 -16.63 -20.98 -18.41
CA TYR A 40 -17.07 -22.37 -18.38
C TYR A 40 -18.17 -22.66 -19.41
N GLN A 41 -19.17 -21.78 -19.54
CA GLN A 41 -20.22 -21.92 -20.56
C GLN A 41 -19.64 -21.93 -21.98
N GLY A 42 -18.72 -21.00 -22.28
CA GLY A 42 -18.05 -20.96 -23.58
C GLY A 42 -17.21 -22.21 -23.87
N CYS A 43 -16.67 -22.87 -22.85
CA CYS A 43 -15.97 -24.14 -22.98
C CYS A 43 -16.94 -25.27 -23.38
N LEU A 44 -18.15 -25.32 -22.78
CA LEU A 44 -19.15 -26.35 -23.11
C LEU A 44 -19.60 -26.29 -24.57
N ASP A 45 -19.52 -25.12 -25.21
CA ASP A 45 -19.86 -24.94 -26.62
C ASP A 45 -18.78 -25.49 -27.58
N THR A 46 -17.61 -25.89 -27.06
CA THR A 46 -16.52 -26.47 -27.86
C THR A 46 -16.56 -28.01 -27.85
N PRO A 47 -16.71 -28.67 -29.01
CA PRO A 47 -16.67 -30.13 -29.08
C PRO A 47 -15.30 -30.66 -28.60
N GLU A 48 -15.32 -31.76 -27.84
CA GLU A 48 -14.15 -32.47 -27.30
C GLU A 48 -13.37 -31.78 -26.17
N ALA A 49 -13.81 -30.62 -25.68
CA ALA A 49 -13.18 -29.97 -24.54
C ALA A 49 -13.57 -30.62 -23.19
N TYR A 50 -12.59 -30.84 -22.33
CA TYR A 50 -12.82 -31.22 -20.93
C TYR A 50 -13.04 -29.97 -20.09
N CYS A 51 -14.29 -29.67 -19.74
CA CYS A 51 -14.69 -28.43 -19.08
C CYS A 51 -15.17 -28.71 -17.65
N ASN A 52 -14.49 -28.13 -16.66
CA ASN A 52 -14.90 -28.19 -15.26
C ASN A 52 -15.17 -26.79 -14.72
N PHE A 53 -16.28 -26.61 -14.01
CA PHE A 53 -16.60 -25.35 -13.35
C PHE A 53 -16.07 -25.37 -11.92
N TYR A 54 -14.99 -24.63 -11.68
CA TYR A 54 -14.43 -24.38 -10.36
C TYR A 54 -14.17 -22.89 -10.18
N VAL A 55 -14.19 -22.42 -8.93
CA VAL A 55 -13.83 -21.05 -8.58
C VAL A 55 -12.49 -21.08 -7.86
N ASN A 56 -11.48 -20.41 -8.40
CA ASN A 56 -10.15 -20.30 -7.78
C ASN A 56 -9.72 -18.83 -7.66
N SER A 57 -9.63 -18.33 -6.43
CA SER A 57 -9.24 -16.93 -6.16
C SER A 57 -7.74 -16.63 -6.33
N LEU A 58 -6.91 -17.63 -6.65
CA LEU A 58 -5.48 -17.42 -6.97
C LEU A 58 -5.25 -17.12 -8.45
N GLU A 59 -6.15 -17.56 -9.34
CA GLU A 59 -6.02 -17.40 -10.80
C GLU A 59 -6.66 -16.10 -11.32
N SER A 60 -7.31 -15.35 -10.43
CA SER A 60 -8.14 -14.19 -10.73
C SER A 60 -7.33 -12.90 -10.85
N GLY A 61 -7.01 -12.49 -12.08
CA GLY A 61 -6.22 -11.28 -12.35
C GLY A 61 -6.90 -9.97 -11.95
N MET A 62 -8.24 -9.90 -11.94
CA MET A 62 -8.97 -8.67 -11.56
C MET A 62 -8.89 -8.38 -10.06
N LEU A 63 -8.77 -9.43 -9.24
CA LEU A 63 -8.75 -9.29 -7.79
C LEU A 63 -7.40 -8.70 -7.28
N ASN A 64 -6.30 -8.92 -8.02
CA ASN A 64 -4.98 -8.33 -7.73
C ASN A 64 -4.96 -6.78 -7.71
N LEU A 65 -6.01 -6.12 -8.20
CA LEU A 65 -6.14 -4.66 -8.22
C LEU A 65 -7.02 -4.09 -7.08
N ASN A 66 -7.53 -4.92 -6.17
CA ASN A 66 -8.48 -4.48 -5.12
C ASN A 66 -7.90 -3.51 -4.08
N TRP A 67 -6.57 -3.39 -3.98
CA TRP A 67 -5.91 -2.38 -3.15
C TRP A 67 -5.89 -0.98 -3.81
N ALA A 68 -5.97 -0.88 -5.14
CA ALA A 68 -5.83 0.40 -5.85
C ALA A 68 -6.96 1.42 -5.55
N PRO A 69 -8.26 1.02 -5.47
CA PRO A 69 -9.32 1.93 -5.06
C PRO A 69 -9.12 2.52 -3.66
N ALA A 70 -8.52 1.75 -2.75
CA ALA A 70 -8.20 2.22 -1.40
C ALA A 70 -7.13 3.32 -1.40
N VAL A 71 -6.12 3.20 -2.28
CA VAL A 71 -5.11 4.24 -2.51
C VAL A 71 -5.75 5.52 -3.07
N ILE A 72 -6.59 5.38 -4.10
CA ILE A 72 -7.32 6.52 -4.69
C ILE A 72 -8.13 7.24 -3.62
N LEU A 73 -8.86 6.48 -2.81
CA LEU A 73 -9.70 7.05 -1.76
C LEU A 73 -8.89 7.81 -0.70
N ALA A 74 -7.75 7.25 -0.26
CA ALA A 74 -6.84 7.93 0.67
C ALA A 74 -6.25 9.22 0.10
N VAL A 75 -5.89 9.23 -1.19
CA VAL A 75 -5.42 10.45 -1.90
C VAL A 75 -6.51 11.50 -1.95
N CYS A 76 -7.75 11.12 -2.26
CA CYS A 76 -8.86 12.06 -2.32
C CYS A 76 -9.21 12.66 -0.95
N LEU A 77 -9.26 11.84 0.10
CA LEU A 77 -9.68 12.29 1.43
C LEU A 77 -8.61 13.09 2.18
N PHE A 78 -7.31 12.79 1.99
CA PHE A 78 -6.22 13.40 2.76
C PHE A 78 -5.25 14.24 1.92
N GLY A 79 -5.08 13.92 0.63
CA GLY A 79 -4.11 14.59 -0.25
C GLY A 79 -4.68 15.75 -1.06
N LEU A 80 -5.79 15.51 -1.75
CA LEU A 80 -6.34 16.46 -2.73
C LEU A 80 -6.76 17.79 -2.08
N GLU A 81 -7.27 17.77 -0.85
CA GLU A 81 -7.63 19.01 -0.16
C GLU A 81 -6.44 19.90 0.15
N ARG A 82 -5.27 19.30 0.38
CA ARG A 82 -4.02 20.06 0.58
C ARG A 82 -3.53 20.62 -0.74
N THR A 83 -3.53 19.81 -1.80
CA THR A 83 -3.16 20.27 -3.14
C THR A 83 -4.06 21.41 -3.63
N LYS A 84 -5.37 21.36 -3.31
CA LYS A 84 -6.34 22.39 -3.70
C LYS A 84 -6.43 23.58 -2.73
N GLY A 85 -5.71 23.55 -1.59
CA GLY A 85 -5.78 24.58 -0.56
C GLY A 85 -7.10 24.64 0.22
N THR A 86 -8.03 23.69 0.02
CA THR A 86 -9.33 23.67 0.72
C THR A 86 -9.23 23.17 2.16
N ILE A 87 -8.05 22.72 2.59
CA ILE A 87 -7.81 22.31 3.98
C ILE A 87 -7.83 23.50 4.95
N ASP A 88 -7.45 24.70 4.51
CA ASP A 88 -7.42 25.89 5.38
C ASP A 88 -8.83 26.34 5.74
N THR A 89 -9.79 26.21 4.80
CA THR A 89 -11.21 26.47 5.05
C THR A 89 -11.86 25.38 5.90
N LEU A 90 -11.32 24.16 5.89
CA LEU A 90 -11.76 23.10 6.82
C LEU A 90 -11.30 23.39 8.24
N PHE A 91 -10.09 23.91 8.42
CA PHE A 91 -9.56 24.26 9.74
C PHE A 91 -10.11 25.57 10.33
N SER A 92 -10.77 26.41 9.53
CA SER A 92 -11.51 27.57 10.05
C SER A 92 -12.89 27.21 10.60
N LEU A 93 -13.40 26.00 10.34
CA LEU A 93 -14.65 25.53 10.93
C LEU A 93 -14.47 25.19 12.42
N PRO A 94 -15.56 25.23 13.23
CA PRO A 94 -15.51 24.95 14.66
C PRO A 94 -15.41 23.45 14.98
N TYR A 95 -14.55 22.72 14.25
CA TYR A 95 -14.27 21.30 14.47
C TYR A 95 -12.82 21.10 14.89
N SER A 96 -12.58 20.22 15.85
CA SER A 96 -11.21 19.85 16.21
C SER A 96 -10.56 19.03 15.10
N ARG A 97 -9.24 19.18 14.93
CA ARG A 97 -8.47 18.39 13.94
C ARG A 97 -8.63 16.88 14.13
N ALA A 98 -8.76 16.43 15.38
CA ALA A 98 -9.03 15.03 15.71
C ALA A 98 -10.39 14.56 15.17
N GLN A 99 -11.46 15.37 15.34
CA GLN A 99 -12.79 15.06 14.80
C GLN A 99 -12.76 14.97 13.27
N VAL A 100 -12.07 15.90 12.61
CA VAL A 100 -11.90 15.89 11.15
C VAL A 100 -11.17 14.63 10.69
N PHE A 101 -10.04 14.29 11.32
CA PHE A 101 -9.31 13.07 11.02
C PHE A 101 -10.19 11.82 11.14
N HIS A 102 -10.84 11.63 12.30
CA HIS A 102 -11.68 10.47 12.53
C HIS A 102 -12.83 10.38 11.54
N THR A 103 -13.47 11.50 11.20
CA THR A 103 -14.58 11.51 10.24
C THR A 103 -14.11 11.05 8.87
N LYS A 104 -13.02 11.61 8.35
CA LYS A 104 -12.43 11.21 7.06
C LYS A 104 -11.99 9.76 7.06
N PHE A 105 -11.29 9.33 8.11
CA PHE A 105 -10.77 7.98 8.22
C PHE A 105 -11.89 6.95 8.25
N TRP A 106 -12.87 7.12 9.14
CA TRP A 106 -13.98 6.17 9.27
C TRP A 106 -14.88 6.18 8.05
N LEU A 107 -15.07 7.32 7.39
CA LEU A 107 -15.80 7.39 6.12
C LEU A 107 -15.11 6.54 5.04
N GLY A 108 -13.81 6.71 4.85
CA GLY A 108 -13.05 5.93 3.87
C GLY A 108 -13.00 4.44 4.22
N ALA A 109 -12.70 4.12 5.47
CA ALA A 109 -12.65 2.75 5.96
C ALA A 109 -14.01 2.04 5.82
N ALA A 110 -15.12 2.72 6.13
CA ALA A 110 -16.47 2.15 6.01
C ALA A 110 -16.86 1.90 4.55
N VAL A 111 -16.46 2.75 3.61
CA VAL A 111 -16.69 2.51 2.18
C VAL A 111 -15.90 1.29 1.70
N ILE A 112 -14.64 1.18 2.08
CA ILE A 112 -13.79 0.04 1.68
C ILE A 112 -14.34 -1.27 2.26
N THR A 113 -14.51 -1.34 3.58
CA THR A 113 -14.94 -2.57 4.24
C THR A 113 -16.38 -2.92 3.90
N GLY A 114 -17.29 -1.94 3.94
CA GLY A 114 -18.70 -2.14 3.67
C GLY A 114 -18.97 -2.62 2.24
N ALA A 115 -18.33 -1.99 1.24
CA ALA A 115 -18.49 -2.41 -0.15
C ALA A 115 -17.96 -3.82 -0.41
N GLN A 116 -16.79 -4.16 0.11
CA GLN A 116 -16.22 -5.49 -0.08
C GLN A 116 -17.00 -6.57 0.67
N VAL A 117 -17.57 -6.27 1.85
CA VAL A 117 -18.49 -7.20 2.55
C VAL A 117 -19.76 -7.45 1.72
N ILE A 118 -20.32 -6.41 1.09
CA ILE A 118 -21.45 -6.57 0.15
C ILE A 118 -21.03 -7.43 -1.04
N GLY A 119 -19.87 -7.15 -1.64
CA GLY A 119 -19.34 -7.93 -2.77
C GLY A 119 -19.11 -9.39 -2.41
N TYR A 120 -18.54 -9.67 -1.23
CA TYR A 120 -18.40 -11.02 -0.69
C TYR A 120 -19.76 -11.72 -0.58
N GLY A 121 -20.78 -11.07 0.00
CA GLY A 121 -22.11 -11.66 0.14
C GLY A 121 -22.80 -11.93 -1.20
N LEU A 122 -22.65 -11.04 -2.18
CA LEU A 122 -23.18 -11.23 -3.54
C LEU A 122 -22.48 -12.37 -4.27
N ALA A 123 -21.16 -12.47 -4.16
CA ALA A 123 -20.37 -13.55 -4.76
C ALA A 123 -20.70 -14.91 -4.12
N GLU A 124 -20.85 -14.96 -2.80
CA GLU A 124 -21.29 -16.17 -2.08
C GLU A 124 -22.68 -16.63 -2.55
N LEU A 125 -23.62 -15.70 -2.74
CA LEU A 125 -24.94 -16.00 -3.29
C LEU A 125 -24.84 -16.58 -4.72
N LEU A 126 -23.97 -16.03 -5.57
CA LEU A 126 -23.72 -16.59 -6.90
C LEU A 126 -23.12 -18.00 -6.84
N ILE A 127 -22.17 -18.25 -5.95
CA ILE A 127 -21.57 -19.58 -5.76
C ILE A 127 -22.66 -20.59 -5.34
N LEU A 128 -23.56 -20.21 -4.43
CA LEU A 128 -24.68 -21.05 -4.00
C LEU A 128 -25.67 -21.35 -5.14
N LEU A 129 -25.91 -20.39 -6.03
CA LEU A 129 -26.81 -20.55 -7.17
C LEU A 129 -26.19 -21.39 -8.30
N LEU A 130 -24.92 -21.11 -8.64
CA LEU A 130 -24.23 -21.72 -9.78
C LEU A 130 -23.62 -23.09 -9.47
N LYS A 131 -23.43 -23.41 -8.18
CA LYS A 131 -22.94 -24.71 -7.68
C LYS A 131 -21.68 -25.21 -8.40
N PRO A 132 -20.55 -24.49 -8.31
CA PRO A 132 -19.27 -24.99 -8.82
C PRO A 132 -18.89 -26.31 -8.15
N GLU A 133 -18.16 -27.16 -8.87
CA GLU A 133 -17.69 -28.44 -8.34
C GLU A 133 -16.78 -28.26 -7.13
N ARG A 134 -15.94 -27.22 -7.17
CA ARG A 134 -15.00 -26.86 -6.11
C ARG A 134 -14.80 -25.35 -6.02
N VAL A 135 -14.62 -24.88 -4.79
CA VAL A 135 -14.29 -23.49 -4.46
C VAL A 135 -12.98 -23.48 -3.69
N TYR A 136 -11.96 -22.87 -4.25
CA TYR A 136 -10.62 -22.80 -3.65
C TYR A 136 -10.35 -21.41 -3.09
N PHE A 137 -9.95 -21.37 -1.81
CA PHE A 137 -9.45 -20.19 -1.08
C PHE A 137 -10.38 -18.97 -0.98
N PHE A 138 -11.57 -18.97 -1.57
CA PHE A 138 -12.50 -17.84 -1.65
C PHE A 138 -12.69 -17.07 -0.34
N HIS A 139 -13.11 -17.75 0.74
CA HIS A 139 -13.36 -17.06 2.01
C HIS A 139 -12.09 -16.43 2.61
N HIS A 140 -10.96 -17.15 2.54
CA HIS A 140 -9.68 -16.66 3.06
C HIS A 140 -9.20 -15.45 2.26
N TYR A 141 -9.35 -15.53 0.94
CA TYR A 141 -9.03 -14.48 0.00
C TYR A 141 -9.84 -13.21 0.27
N SER A 142 -11.17 -13.29 0.26
CA SER A 142 -12.05 -12.13 0.43
C SER A 142 -11.83 -11.41 1.76
N VAL A 143 -11.58 -12.14 2.85
CA VAL A 143 -11.25 -11.52 4.14
C VAL A 143 -9.88 -10.85 4.10
N GLY A 144 -8.89 -11.50 3.47
CA GLY A 144 -7.56 -10.93 3.35
C GLY A 144 -7.52 -9.66 2.50
N GLU A 145 -8.28 -9.60 1.41
CA GLU A 145 -8.39 -8.39 0.59
C GLU A 145 -8.93 -7.19 1.35
N ILE A 146 -9.92 -7.39 2.23
CA ILE A 146 -10.43 -6.31 3.09
C ILE A 146 -9.29 -5.76 3.96
N ILE A 147 -8.49 -6.65 4.54
CA ILE A 147 -7.36 -6.28 5.39
C ILE A 147 -6.29 -5.55 4.57
N VAL A 148 -5.96 -6.05 3.37
CA VAL A 148 -4.95 -5.45 2.47
C VAL A 148 -5.40 -4.08 1.94
N SER A 149 -6.67 -3.93 1.55
CA SER A 149 -7.22 -2.63 1.13
C SER A 149 -7.22 -1.64 2.30
N VAL A 150 -7.53 -2.07 3.52
CA VAL A 150 -7.42 -1.21 4.72
C VAL A 150 -5.97 -0.85 5.02
N LEU A 151 -5.01 -1.76 4.83
CA LEU A 151 -3.58 -1.46 4.92
C LEU A 151 -3.17 -0.39 3.91
N ALA A 152 -3.52 -0.57 2.64
CA ALA A 152 -3.22 0.39 1.58
C ALA A 152 -3.83 1.77 1.88
N PHE A 153 -5.10 1.80 2.33
CA PHE A 153 -5.77 3.03 2.73
C PHE A 153 -5.07 3.73 3.90
N THR A 154 -4.79 2.99 4.98
CA THR A 154 -4.19 3.54 6.21
C THR A 154 -2.75 4.04 5.98
N LEU A 155 -1.94 3.28 5.23
CA LEU A 155 -0.60 3.66 4.80
C LEU A 155 -0.66 4.98 4.03
N VAL A 156 -1.45 5.05 2.96
CA VAL A 156 -1.52 6.23 2.09
C VAL A 156 -2.17 7.42 2.81
N ALA A 157 -3.16 7.20 3.68
CA ALA A 157 -3.77 8.25 4.50
C ALA A 157 -2.75 8.83 5.51
N SER A 158 -1.94 7.97 6.15
CA SER A 158 -0.88 8.38 7.07
C SER A 158 0.20 9.19 6.36
N ALA A 159 0.62 8.78 5.17
CA ALA A 159 1.53 9.54 4.32
C ALA A 159 0.91 10.88 3.93
N GLY A 160 -0.39 10.89 3.62
CA GLY A 160 -1.15 12.10 3.35
C GLY A 160 -1.12 13.07 4.53
N CYS A 161 -1.16 12.58 5.77
CA CYS A 161 -1.03 13.38 6.99
C CYS A 161 0.39 13.91 7.23
N LEU A 162 1.40 13.30 6.61
CA LEU A 162 2.81 13.68 6.71
C LEU A 162 3.23 14.73 5.67
N THR A 163 2.56 14.73 4.53
CA THR A 163 3.00 15.43 3.32
C THR A 163 2.09 16.59 2.94
N GLY A 164 2.62 17.57 2.20
CA GLY A 164 1.89 18.78 1.84
C GLY A 164 1.17 18.76 0.49
N ASN A 165 1.30 17.69 -0.30
CA ASN A 165 0.61 17.53 -1.59
C ASN A 165 0.48 16.05 -1.99
N THR A 166 -0.33 15.76 -3.01
CA THR A 166 -0.62 14.40 -3.49
C THR A 166 0.58 13.65 -4.04
N PHE A 167 1.51 14.32 -4.74
CA PHE A 167 2.73 13.68 -5.24
C PHE A 167 3.61 13.21 -4.09
N ALA A 168 3.84 14.07 -3.11
CA ALA A 168 4.62 13.73 -1.92
C ALA A 168 3.95 12.61 -1.09
N GLN A 169 2.63 12.62 -0.98
CA GLN A 169 1.85 11.56 -0.33
C GLN A 169 2.11 10.19 -0.96
N LEU A 170 1.96 10.09 -2.29
CA LEU A 170 2.15 8.83 -3.01
C LEU A 170 3.59 8.36 -2.95
N LEU A 171 4.57 9.26 -3.16
CA LEU A 171 5.98 8.90 -3.08
C LEU A 171 6.37 8.45 -1.66
N THR A 172 5.86 9.12 -0.63
CA THR A 172 6.12 8.73 0.77
C THR A 172 5.48 7.38 1.09
N ALA A 173 4.23 7.15 0.67
CA ALA A 173 3.56 5.87 0.87
C ALA A 173 4.33 4.72 0.18
N PHE A 174 4.77 4.94 -1.07
CA PHE A 174 5.59 3.98 -1.80
C PHE A 174 6.94 3.73 -1.12
N ALA A 175 7.64 4.78 -0.67
CA ALA A 175 8.90 4.61 0.04
C ALA A 175 8.73 3.81 1.35
N VAL A 176 7.64 4.06 2.08
CA VAL A 176 7.32 3.33 3.33
C VAL A 176 6.91 1.89 3.03
N SER A 177 6.26 1.59 1.90
CA SER A 177 5.83 0.22 1.56
C SER A 177 6.99 -0.73 1.23
N ILE A 178 8.16 -0.19 0.90
CA ILE A 178 9.40 -0.95 0.68
C ILE A 178 10.46 -0.70 1.76
N ALA A 179 10.17 0.17 2.75
CA ALA A 179 11.15 0.60 3.74
C ALA A 179 11.77 -0.55 4.56
N PRO A 180 11.03 -1.59 5.01
CA PRO A 180 11.64 -2.67 5.79
C PRO A 180 12.75 -3.39 4.99
N TYR A 181 12.52 -3.67 3.70
CA TYR A 181 13.54 -4.21 2.79
C TYR A 181 14.75 -3.27 2.68
N LEU A 182 14.52 -1.96 2.48
CA LEU A 182 15.60 -0.97 2.32
C LEU A 182 16.41 -0.74 3.60
N ILE A 183 15.82 -0.95 4.78
CA ILE A 183 16.48 -0.71 6.07
C ILE A 183 17.19 -1.97 6.59
N ILE A 184 16.66 -3.16 6.29
CA ILE A 184 17.17 -4.42 6.81
C ILE A 184 17.99 -5.16 5.75
N THR A 185 17.34 -5.56 4.66
CA THR A 185 17.96 -6.42 3.63
C THR A 185 19.07 -5.69 2.89
N LEU A 186 18.85 -4.44 2.49
CA LEU A 186 19.83 -3.70 1.70
C LEU A 186 21.19 -3.52 2.44
N PRO A 187 21.26 -3.07 3.71
CA PRO A 187 22.52 -3.05 4.45
C PRO A 187 23.16 -4.44 4.60
N LEU A 188 22.37 -5.48 4.89
CA LEU A 188 22.89 -6.84 5.05
C LEU A 188 23.53 -7.35 3.76
N SER A 189 22.91 -7.14 2.60
CA SER A 189 23.51 -7.52 1.32
C SER A 189 24.81 -6.77 1.02
N ASN A 190 24.95 -5.51 1.46
CA ASN A 190 26.21 -4.78 1.32
C ASN A 190 27.30 -5.33 2.26
N VAL A 191 26.93 -5.81 3.46
CA VAL A 191 27.86 -6.50 4.37
C VAL A 191 28.39 -7.79 3.71
N GLU A 192 27.54 -8.56 3.04
CA GLU A 192 27.98 -9.77 2.31
C GLU A 192 29.03 -9.43 1.24
N VAL A 193 28.82 -8.36 0.47
CA VAL A 193 29.77 -7.93 -0.57
C VAL A 193 31.10 -7.44 0.02
N ILE A 194 31.07 -6.71 1.15
CA ILE A 194 32.26 -6.13 1.77
C ILE A 194 33.11 -7.20 2.48
N PHE A 195 32.48 -8.10 3.22
CA PHE A 195 33.18 -9.08 4.06
C PHE A 195 33.33 -10.45 3.39
N GLY A 196 32.63 -10.69 2.28
CA GLY A 196 32.66 -11.97 1.57
C GLY A 196 32.03 -13.12 2.35
N VAL A 197 31.18 -12.83 3.34
CA VAL A 197 30.48 -13.83 4.15
C VAL A 197 29.00 -13.81 3.80
N SER A 198 28.47 -14.95 3.39
CA SER A 198 27.06 -15.10 3.03
C SER A 198 26.17 -15.13 4.28
N MET A 199 25.00 -14.50 4.28
CA MET A 199 24.10 -14.47 5.45
C MET A 199 23.59 -15.85 5.87
N TYR A 200 23.48 -16.80 4.93
CA TYR A 200 23.10 -18.17 5.27
C TYR A 200 24.19 -18.90 6.07
N GLU A 201 25.45 -18.48 5.96
CA GLU A 201 26.60 -19.06 6.68
C GLU A 201 26.67 -18.56 8.13
N LEU A 202 26.10 -17.39 8.44
CA LEU A 202 25.95 -16.88 9.81
C LEU A 202 24.78 -17.51 10.58
N MET A 203 23.90 -18.24 9.89
CA MET A 203 22.71 -18.83 10.50
C MET A 203 22.94 -20.31 10.88
N PRO A 204 22.30 -20.79 11.95
CA PRO A 204 22.50 -22.16 12.44
C PRO A 204 22.01 -23.23 11.46
N SER A 205 21.08 -22.90 10.56
CA SER A 205 20.60 -23.78 9.49
C SER A 205 20.00 -22.98 8.33
N VAL A 206 19.96 -23.60 7.15
CA VAL A 206 19.29 -23.03 5.95
C VAL A 206 17.80 -22.79 6.20
N GLU A 207 17.14 -23.68 6.95
CA GLU A 207 15.73 -23.52 7.31
C GLU A 207 15.49 -22.30 8.22
N ALA A 208 16.41 -22.06 9.17
CA ALA A 208 16.34 -20.87 10.03
C ALA A 208 16.49 -19.58 9.21
N TYR A 209 17.43 -19.56 8.25
CA TYR A 209 17.60 -18.44 7.32
C TYR A 209 16.32 -18.19 6.50
N LEU A 210 15.75 -19.23 5.87
CA LEU A 210 14.54 -19.10 5.05
C LEU A 210 13.36 -18.58 5.87
N LYS A 211 13.18 -19.07 7.10
CA LYS A 211 12.10 -18.61 7.98
C LYS A 211 12.23 -17.13 8.34
N VAL A 212 13.44 -16.67 8.65
CA VAL A 212 13.73 -15.27 8.96
C VAL A 212 13.53 -14.38 7.72
N ASN A 213 14.03 -14.82 6.57
CA ASN A 213 13.86 -14.11 5.31
C ASN A 213 12.38 -13.94 4.93
N ASN A 214 11.59 -15.02 5.03
CA ASN A 214 10.16 -14.98 4.74
C ASN A 214 9.42 -14.03 5.70
N LEU A 215 9.77 -14.02 6.99
CA LEU A 215 9.19 -13.07 7.93
C LEU A 215 9.49 -11.61 7.54
N PHE A 216 10.72 -11.32 7.12
CA PHE A 216 11.10 -9.98 6.68
C PHE A 216 10.39 -9.55 5.39
N GLN A 217 10.14 -10.48 4.47
CA GLN A 217 9.34 -10.19 3.29
C GLN A 217 7.93 -9.74 3.67
N TYR A 218 7.26 -10.44 4.56
CA TYR A 218 5.91 -10.07 5.04
C TYR A 218 5.86 -8.78 5.87
N LEU A 219 7.00 -8.24 6.33
CA LEU A 219 7.01 -6.90 6.93
C LEU A 219 6.85 -5.79 5.90
N ASN A 220 7.12 -6.04 4.61
CA ASN A 220 6.97 -5.04 3.56
C ASN A 220 5.50 -4.95 3.14
N PRO A 221 4.82 -3.79 3.32
CA PRO A 221 3.44 -3.62 2.89
C PRO A 221 3.19 -3.97 1.42
N ILE A 222 4.18 -3.75 0.54
CA ILE A 222 4.04 -4.01 -0.88
C ILE A 222 3.86 -5.49 -1.23
N MET A 223 4.33 -6.41 -0.37
CA MET A 223 4.25 -7.85 -0.63
C MET A 223 2.81 -8.38 -0.58
N TYR A 224 1.89 -7.64 0.04
CA TYR A 224 0.48 -8.01 0.11
C TYR A 224 -0.32 -7.67 -1.15
N ILE A 225 0.31 -7.01 -2.13
CA ILE A 225 -0.29 -6.82 -3.47
C ILE A 225 -0.37 -8.15 -4.22
N ASP A 226 0.59 -9.05 -4.00
CA ASP A 226 0.57 -10.39 -4.56
C ASP A 226 -0.33 -11.31 -3.72
N THR A 227 -0.75 -12.44 -4.28
CA THR A 227 -1.68 -13.41 -3.65
C THR A 227 -0.99 -14.57 -2.95
N ASP A 228 0.35 -14.59 -2.93
CA ASP A 228 1.16 -15.63 -2.28
C ASP A 228 0.82 -15.85 -0.79
N TRP A 229 0.34 -14.81 -0.09
CA TRP A 229 -0.09 -14.92 1.31
C TRP A 229 -1.34 -15.80 1.50
N VAL A 230 -2.15 -16.00 0.45
CA VAL A 230 -3.41 -16.74 0.48
C VAL A 230 -3.17 -18.23 0.70
N SER A 231 -2.14 -18.79 0.05
CA SER A 231 -1.77 -20.20 0.13
C SER A 231 -0.84 -20.49 1.32
N ALA A 232 -0.11 -19.48 1.81
CA ALA A 232 0.88 -19.65 2.88
C ALA A 232 0.26 -19.91 4.26
N SER A 233 -0.51 -18.96 4.82
CA SER A 233 -1.18 -19.14 6.12
C SER A 233 -2.11 -17.98 6.48
N LYS A 234 -3.24 -18.30 7.12
CA LYS A 234 -4.18 -17.30 7.67
C LYS A 234 -3.59 -16.36 8.71
N TYR A 235 -2.54 -16.80 9.42
CA TYR A 235 -1.93 -15.98 10.48
C TYR A 235 -1.06 -14.84 9.91
N ILE A 236 -0.68 -14.91 8.63
CA ILE A 236 0.12 -13.87 7.98
C ILE A 236 -0.66 -12.56 7.87
N LEU A 237 -1.99 -12.63 7.78
CA LEU A 237 -2.89 -11.46 7.75
C LEU A 237 -2.94 -10.68 9.09
N LEU A 238 -2.37 -11.21 10.18
CA LEU A 238 -2.22 -10.45 11.42
C LEU A 238 -1.22 -9.30 11.26
N ILE A 239 -0.16 -9.50 10.47
CA ILE A 239 0.86 -8.48 10.20
C ILE A 239 0.24 -7.22 9.56
N PRO A 240 -0.45 -7.29 8.40
CA PRO A 240 -1.03 -6.12 7.75
C PRO A 240 -2.14 -5.48 8.59
N ALA A 241 -2.88 -6.26 9.39
CA ALA A 241 -3.85 -5.74 10.34
C ALA A 241 -3.18 -4.89 11.44
N VAL A 242 -2.09 -5.37 12.04
CA VAL A 242 -1.32 -4.62 13.05
C VAL A 242 -0.69 -3.37 12.42
N MET A 243 -0.12 -3.50 11.21
CA MET A 243 0.46 -2.35 10.49
C MET A 243 -0.59 -1.28 10.20
N SER A 244 -1.82 -1.66 9.86
CA SER A 244 -2.93 -0.73 9.65
C SER A 244 -3.23 0.11 10.90
N ILE A 245 -3.19 -0.52 12.08
CA ILE A 245 -3.39 0.17 13.37
C ILE A 245 -2.22 1.14 13.64
N VAL A 246 -0.99 0.71 13.37
CA VAL A 246 0.19 1.57 13.53
C VAL A 246 0.13 2.77 12.59
N PHE A 247 -0.19 2.58 11.31
CA PHE A 247 -0.35 3.69 10.35
C PHE A 247 -1.50 4.61 10.70
N TYR A 248 -2.61 4.08 11.21
CA TYR A 248 -3.68 4.91 11.77
C TYR A 248 -3.18 5.81 12.91
N ALA A 249 -2.44 5.25 13.87
CA ALA A 249 -1.92 6.00 15.00
C ALA A 249 -0.93 7.10 14.56
N ILE A 250 -0.04 6.77 13.62
CA ILE A 250 0.89 7.73 13.00
C ILE A 250 0.10 8.84 12.30
N GLY A 251 -0.85 8.46 11.44
CA GLY A 251 -1.69 9.40 10.70
C GLY A 251 -2.47 10.33 11.62
N TYR A 252 -3.06 9.79 12.69
CA TYR A 252 -3.78 10.56 13.70
C TYR A 252 -2.88 11.58 14.39
N PHE A 253 -1.75 11.13 14.92
CA PHE A 253 -0.78 11.99 15.61
C PHE A 253 -0.30 13.12 14.70
N CYS A 254 0.06 12.77 13.47
CA CYS A 254 0.51 13.71 12.46
C CYS A 254 -0.61 14.72 12.14
N TYR A 255 -1.82 14.26 11.84
CA TYR A 255 -2.92 15.15 11.46
C TYR A 255 -3.29 16.14 12.56
N VAL A 256 -3.30 15.72 13.83
CA VAL A 256 -3.63 16.62 14.95
C VAL A 256 -2.55 17.70 15.13
N ARG A 257 -1.28 17.31 15.04
CA ARG A 257 -0.13 18.21 15.31
C ARG A 257 0.46 18.89 14.06
N GLN A 258 -0.22 18.81 12.93
CA GLN A 258 0.33 19.31 11.67
C GLN A 258 0.53 20.84 11.67
N PRO A 259 1.67 21.35 11.15
CA PRO A 259 1.85 22.77 10.88
C PRO A 259 1.14 23.17 9.57
N VAL A 260 0.20 24.11 9.65
CA VAL A 260 -0.64 24.53 8.50
C VAL A 260 0.14 25.41 7.51
N GLU A 261 1.12 26.17 7.99
CA GLU A 261 1.92 27.13 7.23
C GLU A 261 2.82 26.49 6.15
N ARG A 262 3.01 25.16 6.17
CA ARG A 262 3.87 24.42 5.23
C ARG A 262 3.10 23.63 4.18
N ASN A 263 1.81 23.92 3.97
CA ASN A 263 1.05 23.37 2.86
C ASN A 263 1.78 23.61 1.52
N GLY A 264 1.80 22.59 0.67
CA GLY A 264 2.52 22.61 -0.62
C GLY A 264 4.00 22.23 -0.59
N ARG A 265 4.66 22.10 0.58
CA ARG A 265 5.99 21.47 0.68
C ARG A 265 5.90 19.95 0.66
N PHE A 266 7.03 19.27 0.44
CA PHE A 266 7.07 17.80 0.45
C PHE A 266 6.61 17.24 1.79
N PHE A 267 7.34 17.51 2.88
CA PHE A 267 6.90 17.22 4.24
C PHE A 267 6.36 18.45 4.96
N LEU A 268 5.35 18.23 5.79
CA LEU A 268 4.79 19.28 6.65
C LEU A 268 5.74 19.63 7.79
N TRP A 269 6.43 18.66 8.40
CA TRP A 269 7.43 18.91 9.45
C TRP A 269 8.80 19.24 8.88
N ARG A 270 9.39 20.35 9.33
CA ARG A 270 10.70 20.82 8.82
C ARG A 270 11.83 19.93 9.32
N GLN A 271 11.64 19.38 10.49
CA GLN A 271 12.55 18.46 11.15
C GLN A 271 12.72 17.16 10.36
N LEU A 272 11.75 16.80 9.51
CA LEU A 272 11.77 15.55 8.75
C LEU A 272 12.54 15.65 7.42
N ASP A 273 12.69 16.86 6.88
CA ASP A 273 13.35 17.09 5.58
C ASP A 273 14.80 16.57 5.56
N ARG A 274 15.61 16.91 6.59
CA ARG A 274 17.03 16.53 6.64
C ARG A 274 17.27 15.05 6.95
N PRO A 275 16.64 14.45 7.98
CA PRO A 275 16.83 13.03 8.27
C PRO A 275 16.44 12.15 7.08
N ILE A 276 15.31 12.43 6.42
CA ILE A 276 14.88 11.65 5.27
C ILE A 276 15.84 11.83 4.09
N GLN A 277 16.32 13.05 3.84
CA GLN A 277 17.35 13.26 2.82
C GLN A 277 18.60 12.39 3.07
N ILE A 278 19.10 12.33 4.30
CA ILE A 278 20.25 11.49 4.66
C ILE A 278 19.95 10.01 4.38
N VAL A 279 18.78 9.53 4.81
CA VAL A 279 18.35 8.15 4.59
C VAL A 279 18.26 7.83 3.10
N VAL A 280 17.67 8.71 2.28
CA VAL A 280 17.58 8.52 0.82
C VAL A 280 18.97 8.44 0.18
N ILE A 281 19.91 9.28 0.61
CA ILE A 281 21.29 9.24 0.11
C ILE A 281 21.97 7.92 0.49
N ILE A 282 21.84 7.47 1.75
CA ILE A 282 22.41 6.19 2.20
C ILE A 282 21.84 5.02 1.38
N ILE A 283 20.52 4.98 1.22
CA ILE A 283 19.85 3.93 0.42
C ILE A 283 20.34 3.97 -1.03
N ALA A 284 20.47 5.16 -1.63
CA ALA A 284 20.97 5.28 -3.00
C ALA A 284 22.43 4.80 -3.12
N VAL A 285 23.31 5.19 -2.20
CA VAL A 285 24.71 4.72 -2.17
C VAL A 285 24.78 3.20 -2.08
N LEU A 286 24.05 2.59 -1.14
CA LEU A 286 24.05 1.14 -0.92
C LEU A 286 23.40 0.39 -2.09
N GLY A 287 22.29 0.90 -2.63
CA GLY A 287 21.56 0.27 -3.73
C GLY A 287 22.35 0.28 -5.04
N PHE A 288 22.91 1.43 -5.41
CA PHE A 288 23.75 1.51 -6.61
C PHE A 288 25.09 0.81 -6.44
N GLY A 289 25.63 0.74 -5.21
CA GLY A 289 26.79 -0.10 -4.91
C GLY A 289 26.53 -1.56 -5.29
N LEU A 290 25.45 -2.16 -4.78
CA LEU A 290 25.05 -3.52 -5.14
C LEU A 290 24.80 -3.71 -6.64
N ALA A 291 24.12 -2.76 -7.30
CA ALA A 291 23.87 -2.83 -8.75
C ALA A 291 25.19 -2.77 -9.56
N GLY A 292 26.14 -1.97 -9.12
CA GLY A 292 27.49 -1.90 -9.70
C GLY A 292 28.26 -3.20 -9.51
N TYR A 293 28.14 -3.82 -8.33
CA TYR A 293 28.73 -5.13 -8.06
C TYR A 293 28.08 -6.23 -8.92
N SER A 294 26.76 -6.28 -9.06
CA SER A 294 26.06 -7.35 -9.79
C SER A 294 26.38 -7.42 -11.28
N THR A 295 26.88 -6.33 -11.87
CA THR A 295 27.20 -6.27 -13.31
C THR A 295 28.51 -6.99 -13.66
N GLY A 296 29.46 -7.07 -12.73
CA GLY A 296 30.78 -7.65 -12.99
C GLY A 296 31.42 -8.40 -11.82
N HIS A 297 30.71 -8.54 -10.69
CA HIS A 297 31.20 -9.07 -9.42
C HIS A 297 32.55 -8.47 -8.98
N THR A 298 32.80 -7.20 -9.34
CA THR A 298 34.05 -6.49 -9.04
C THR A 298 33.84 -5.42 -7.98
N MET A 299 34.85 -5.27 -7.11
CA MET A 299 34.88 -4.20 -6.11
C MET A 299 34.97 -2.81 -6.76
N THR A 300 35.56 -2.71 -7.95
CA THR A 300 35.60 -1.46 -8.73
C THR A 300 34.21 -1.05 -9.20
N GLY A 301 33.40 -1.99 -9.69
CA GLY A 301 31.99 -1.76 -10.03
C GLY A 301 31.18 -1.35 -8.81
N TYR A 302 31.40 -2.00 -7.66
CA TYR A 302 30.76 -1.65 -6.39
C TYR A 302 31.03 -0.20 -5.96
N VAL A 303 32.30 0.20 -5.90
CA VAL A 303 32.69 1.56 -5.49
C VAL A 303 32.21 2.61 -6.49
N ALA A 304 32.33 2.34 -7.80
CA ALA A 304 31.81 3.24 -8.83
C ALA A 304 30.29 3.42 -8.69
N GLY A 305 29.57 2.32 -8.44
CA GLY A 305 28.14 2.32 -8.15
C GLY A 305 27.79 3.18 -6.94
N MET A 306 28.53 3.06 -5.83
CA MET A 306 28.32 3.89 -4.64
C MET A 306 28.49 5.39 -4.91
N ILE A 307 29.50 5.79 -5.69
CA ILE A 307 29.75 7.20 -6.04
C ILE A 307 28.59 7.75 -6.88
N VAL A 308 28.17 7.00 -7.91
CA VAL A 308 27.03 7.35 -8.76
C VAL A 308 25.74 7.44 -7.94
N GLY A 309 25.51 6.47 -7.05
CA GLY A 309 24.38 6.44 -6.13
C GLY A 309 24.33 7.65 -5.20
N GLY A 310 25.48 8.08 -4.67
CA GLY A 310 25.59 9.28 -3.85
C GLY A 310 25.20 10.54 -4.61
N ALA A 311 25.68 10.70 -5.85
CA ALA A 311 25.34 11.83 -6.71
C ALA A 311 23.84 11.84 -7.06
N ILE A 312 23.28 10.70 -7.49
CA ILE A 312 21.85 10.58 -7.84
C ILE A 312 20.99 10.81 -6.60
N GLY A 313 21.30 10.16 -5.48
CA GLY A 313 20.55 10.31 -4.23
C GLY A 313 20.53 11.75 -3.72
N PHE A 314 21.67 12.46 -3.83
CA PHE A 314 21.73 13.88 -3.51
C PHE A 314 20.87 14.72 -4.45
N LEU A 315 20.96 14.53 -5.77
CA LEU A 315 20.18 15.29 -6.74
C LEU A 315 18.68 15.05 -6.57
N VAL A 316 18.25 13.80 -6.47
CA VAL A 316 16.83 13.43 -6.30
C VAL A 316 16.29 14.01 -5.00
N SER A 317 16.98 13.81 -3.87
CA SER A 317 16.54 14.35 -2.58
C SER A 317 16.50 15.89 -2.59
N TYR A 318 17.48 16.54 -3.22
CA TYR A 318 17.51 17.99 -3.32
C TYR A 318 16.35 18.54 -4.15
N PHE A 319 16.05 17.96 -5.31
CA PHE A 319 14.99 18.44 -6.19
C PHE A 319 13.58 18.08 -5.71
N VAL A 320 13.42 16.92 -5.09
CA VAL A 320 12.10 16.41 -4.67
C VAL A 320 11.72 16.88 -3.27
N ILE A 321 12.66 16.82 -2.31
CA ILE A 321 12.38 17.10 -0.89
C ILE A 321 12.71 18.55 -0.55
N TYR A 322 13.86 19.06 -1.01
CA TYR A 322 14.38 20.35 -0.54
C TYR A 322 13.93 21.54 -1.38
N LYS A 323 13.96 21.43 -2.72
CA LYS A 323 13.55 22.51 -3.61
C LYS A 323 12.02 22.63 -3.60
N LYS A 324 11.53 23.81 -3.22
CA LYS A 324 10.10 24.13 -3.31
C LYS A 324 9.69 24.03 -4.78
N THR A 325 8.94 22.99 -5.15
CA THR A 325 8.21 22.97 -6.41
C THR A 325 7.23 24.14 -6.37
N LYS A 326 7.39 25.11 -7.28
CA LYS A 326 6.38 26.13 -7.50
C LYS A 326 5.16 25.40 -8.07
N HIS A 327 4.06 25.39 -7.33
CA HIS A 327 2.77 24.97 -7.86
C HIS A 327 2.36 26.03 -8.89
N VAL A 328 2.11 25.57 -10.13
CA VAL A 328 1.44 26.33 -11.19
C VAL A 328 -0.05 26.24 -10.95
#